data_AF-A0A6A8MGG6-F1
#
_entry.id   AF-A0A6A8MGG6-F1
#
_cell.length_a   1.000
_cell.length_b   1.000
_cell.length_c   1.000
_cell.angle_alpha   90.00
_cell.angle_beta   90.00
_cell.angle_gamma   90.00
#
_symmetry.space_group_name_H-M   'P 1'
#
loop_
_entity.id
_entity.type
_entity.pdbx_description
1 polymer ?
#
loop_
_entity_poly.entity_id
_entity_poly.type
_entity_poly.pdbx_seq_one_letter_code
_entity_poly.pdbx_strand_id
1 'polypeptide(L)'
;MYSSNNLETGSIGLNKFGNATISPVYSVFMVNGNSDFIAGLATTHRFIYEMIRFRQGVVYGQWRIHESDFLKIKYYIPQVLEQEKIGNVLSELDRTITLHDRKLKLLRSMKKALLQKMFI
;
A
#
# COMPACT_ATOMS: atom_id res chain seq x y z
N MET A 1 -0.24 16.50 -16.86
CA MET A 1 -1.30 16.39 -15.83
C MET A 1 -1.48 14.91 -15.51
N TYR A 2 -1.02 14.44 -14.36
CA TYR A 2 -1.29 13.07 -13.93
C TYR A 2 -2.75 12.98 -13.49
N SER A 3 -3.52 12.10 -14.12
CA SER A 3 -4.90 11.81 -13.72
C SER A 3 -4.88 11.29 -12.29
N SER A 4 -5.65 11.91 -11.38
CA SER A 4 -5.79 11.50 -9.98
C SER A 4 -6.33 10.07 -9.80
N ASN A 5 -6.74 9.42 -10.90
CA ASN A 5 -7.24 8.05 -10.96
C ASN A 5 -6.24 7.10 -11.64
N ASN A 6 -4.94 7.23 -11.36
CA ASN A 6 -3.96 6.28 -11.87
C ASN A 6 -4.09 4.95 -11.12
N LEU A 7 -5.04 4.14 -11.57
CA LEU A 7 -5.35 2.82 -11.02
C LEU A 7 -4.20 1.83 -11.26
N GLU A 8 -3.38 2.06 -12.29
CA GLU A 8 -2.20 1.22 -12.59
C GLU A 8 -1.11 1.33 -11.53
N THR A 9 -1.01 2.47 -10.86
CA THR A 9 -0.07 2.67 -9.74
C THR A 9 -0.68 2.31 -8.40
N GLY A 10 -1.89 1.72 -8.38
CA GLY A 10 -2.57 1.35 -7.14
C GLY A 10 -2.95 2.56 -6.29
N SER A 11 -3.47 3.62 -6.90
CA SER A 11 -3.98 4.83 -6.21
C SER A 11 -5.25 4.55 -5.38
N ILE A 12 -5.19 3.56 -4.49
CA ILE A 12 -6.20 3.20 -3.50
C ILE A 12 -5.57 3.43 -2.13
N GLY A 13 -6.28 4.15 -1.26
CA GLY A 13 -5.80 4.49 0.07
C GLY A 13 -6.85 4.16 1.14
N LEU A 14 -6.37 3.91 2.35
CA LEU A 14 -7.20 3.82 3.54
C LEU A 14 -7.25 5.16 4.25
N ASN A 15 -8.44 5.59 4.64
CA ASN A 15 -8.60 6.78 5.48
C ASN A 15 -8.08 6.49 6.90
N LYS A 16 -6.99 7.15 7.30
CA LYS A 16 -6.37 7.06 8.63
C LYS A 16 -6.73 8.23 9.56
N PHE A 17 -7.55 9.17 9.09
CA PHE A 17 -7.83 10.44 9.76
C PHE A 17 -9.20 10.49 10.45
N GLY A 18 -9.94 9.38 10.48
CA GLY A 18 -11.29 9.33 11.05
C GLY A 18 -12.31 10.03 10.15
N ASN A 19 -13.06 10.98 10.70
CA ASN A 19 -14.05 11.74 9.93
C ASN A 19 -13.33 12.73 9.01
N ALA A 20 -13.48 12.54 7.69
CA ALA A 20 -12.81 13.35 6.68
C ALA A 20 -13.78 13.75 5.56
N THR A 21 -13.62 14.96 5.04
CA THR A 21 -14.26 15.40 3.80
C THR A 21 -13.35 15.09 2.64
N ILE A 22 -13.86 14.36 1.65
CA ILE A 22 -13.11 13.92 0.47
C ILE A 22 -13.74 14.56 -0.77
N SER A 23 -12.93 14.93 -1.76
CA SER A 23 -13.43 15.43 -3.04
C SER A 23 -14.39 14.41 -3.67
N PRO A 24 -15.56 14.85 -4.19
CA PRO A 24 -16.52 13.96 -4.87
C PRO A 24 -15.95 13.21 -6.09
N VAL A 25 -14.75 13.58 -6.55
CA VAL A 25 -14.04 12.93 -7.66
C VAL A 25 -13.51 11.55 -7.27
N TYR A 26 -13.32 11.28 -5.97
CA TYR A 26 -12.86 9.97 -5.50
C TYR A 26 -14.03 9.04 -5.20
N SER A 27 -13.94 7.81 -5.71
CA SER A 27 -14.82 6.72 -5.29
C SER A 27 -14.45 6.30 -3.87
N VAL A 28 -15.42 6.36 -2.95
CA VAL A 28 -15.25 5.97 -1.55
C VAL A 28 -15.99 4.67 -1.29
N PHE A 29 -15.29 3.69 -0.75
CA PHE A 29 -15.83 2.38 -0.40
C PHE A 29 -15.76 2.15 1.10
N MET A 30 -16.75 1.44 1.63
CA MET A 30 -16.72 0.94 3.01
C MET A 30 -16.20 -0.49 3.03
N VAL A 31 -15.33 -0.78 3.99
CA VAL A 31 -14.77 -2.12 4.20
C VAL A 31 -15.48 -2.78 5.37
N ASN A 32 -15.97 -3.99 5.15
CA ASN A 32 -16.44 -4.86 6.22
C ASN A 32 -15.29 -5.75 6.69
N GLY A 33 -14.92 -5.69 7.96
CA GLY A 33 -13.82 -6.47 8.54
C GLY A 33 -12.53 -5.66 8.77
N ASN A 34 -11.37 -6.31 8.68
CA ASN A 34 -10.09 -5.67 8.95
C ASN A 34 -9.68 -4.74 7.78
N SER A 35 -9.82 -3.43 7.99
CA SER A 35 -9.50 -2.41 6.99
C SER A 35 -8.02 -2.37 6.62
N ASP A 36 -7.12 -2.64 7.55
CA ASP A 36 -5.67 -2.61 7.30
C ASP A 36 -5.26 -3.77 6.38
N PHE A 37 -5.83 -4.95 6.59
CA PHE A 37 -5.60 -6.09 5.71
C PHE A 37 -6.07 -5.80 4.28
N ILE A 38 -7.27 -5.23 4.12
CA ILE A 38 -7.81 -4.89 2.80
C ILE A 38 -6.99 -3.80 2.12
N ALA A 39 -6.52 -2.81 2.88
CA ALA A 39 -5.63 -1.77 2.36
C ALA A 39 -4.31 -2.37 1.87
N GLY A 40 -3.67 -3.24 2.67
CA GLY A 40 -2.47 -3.96 2.26
C GLY A 40 -2.71 -4.82 1.03
N LEU A 41 -3.81 -5.58 1.01
CA LEU A 41 -4.20 -6.40 -0.14
C LEU A 41 -4.36 -5.57 -1.42
N ALA A 42 -5.03 -4.41 -1.34
CA ALA A 42 -5.28 -3.53 -2.47
C ALA A 42 -4.00 -2.98 -3.12
N THR A 43 -2.91 -2.87 -2.34
CA THR A 43 -1.60 -2.45 -2.84
C THR A 43 -0.78 -3.57 -3.47
N THR A 44 -1.20 -4.83 -3.35
CA THR A 44 -0.45 -5.95 -3.92
C THR A 44 -0.54 -5.96 -5.45
N HIS A 45 0.57 -6.31 -6.12
CA HIS A 45 0.61 -6.40 -7.58
C HIS A 45 -0.48 -7.32 -8.15
N ARG A 46 -0.78 -8.43 -7.45
CA ARG A 46 -1.81 -9.37 -7.86
C ARG A 46 -3.20 -8.76 -7.83
N PHE A 47 -3.54 -8.02 -6.78
CA PHE A 47 -4.83 -7.34 -6.71
C PHE A 47 -4.93 -6.23 -7.78
N ILE A 48 -3.88 -5.43 -7.93
CA ILE A 48 -3.80 -4.38 -8.95
C ILE A 48 -3.96 -4.99 -10.35
N TYR A 49 -3.32 -6.13 -10.63
CA TYR A 49 -3.47 -6.84 -11.89
C TYR A 49 -4.92 -7.25 -12.16
N GLU A 50 -5.59 -7.87 -11.18
CA GLU A 50 -7.00 -8.24 -11.32
C GLU A 50 -7.89 -7.01 -11.53
N MET A 51 -7.64 -5.93 -10.80
CA MET A 51 -8.36 -4.67 -10.92
C MET A 51 -8.22 -4.06 -12.33
N ILE A 52 -7.00 -4.01 -12.86
CA ILE A 52 -6.69 -3.44 -14.19
C ILE A 52 -7.44 -4.16 -15.33
N ARG A 53 -7.92 -5.39 -15.13
CA ARG A 53 -8.72 -6.14 -16.12
C ARG A 53 -10.13 -5.56 -16.31
N PHE A 54 -10.63 -4.82 -15.32
CA PHE A 54 -11.96 -4.18 -15.35
C PHE A 54 -11.90 -2.73 -15.86
N ARG A 55 -10.74 -2.27 -16.32
CA ARG A 55 -10.60 -0.91 -16.84
C ARG A 55 -11.41 -0.69 -18.11
N GLN A 56 -12.00 0.49 -18.20
CA GLN A 56 -12.71 0.96 -19.37
C GLN A 56 -12.06 2.24 -19.90
N GLY A 57 -12.17 2.45 -21.22
CA GLY A 57 -11.61 3.60 -21.92
C GLY A 57 -10.60 3.20 -23.00
N VAL A 58 -10.65 3.90 -24.13
CA VAL A 58 -9.82 3.59 -25.32
C VAL A 58 -8.52 4.41 -25.33
N VAL A 59 -8.54 5.59 -24.72
CA VAL A 59 -7.41 6.52 -24.70
C VAL A 59 -6.49 6.21 -23.53
N TYR A 60 -5.20 6.01 -23.84
CA TYR A 60 -4.15 5.81 -22.85
C TYR A 60 -4.13 6.96 -21.82
N GLY A 61 -4.14 6.62 -20.53
CA GLY A 61 -4.18 7.60 -19.43
C GLY A 61 -5.57 8.12 -19.04
N GLN A 62 -6.63 7.72 -19.75
CA GLN A 62 -8.03 8.00 -19.38
C GLN A 62 -8.79 6.75 -18.89
N TRP A 63 -8.06 5.67 -18.58
CA TRP A 63 -8.66 4.46 -18.08
C TRP A 63 -9.26 4.67 -16.70
N ARG A 64 -10.49 4.21 -16.54
CA ARG A 64 -11.26 4.28 -15.28
C ARG A 64 -11.89 2.94 -15.02
N ILE A 65 -12.17 2.67 -13.75
CA ILE A 65 -12.99 1.54 -13.34
C ILE A 65 -14.21 2.14 -12.66
N HIS A 66 -15.39 1.78 -13.14
CA HIS A 66 -16.63 2.16 -12.47
C HIS A 66 -16.76 1.41 -11.15
N GLU A 67 -17.38 2.04 -10.15
CA GLU A 67 -17.57 1.47 -8.82
C GLU A 67 -18.30 0.12 -8.89
N SER A 68 -19.29 0.02 -9.79
CA SER A 68 -20.04 -1.22 -10.03
C SER A 68 -19.17 -2.35 -10.58
N ASP A 69 -18.13 -2.05 -11.35
CA ASP A 69 -17.19 -3.05 -11.86
C ASP A 69 -16.10 -3.38 -10.84
N PHE A 70 -15.66 -2.39 -10.07
CA PHE A 70 -14.74 -2.61 -8.95
C PHE A 70 -15.33 -3.62 -7.95
N LEU A 71 -16.62 -3.48 -7.62
CA LEU A 71 -17.33 -4.40 -6.71
C LEU A 71 -17.52 -5.81 -7.28
N LYS A 72 -17.31 -6.03 -8.59
CA LYS A 72 -17.34 -7.37 -9.22
C LYS A 72 -16.03 -8.12 -9.08
N ILE A 73 -14.95 -7.45 -8.65
CA ILE A 73 -13.65 -8.10 -8.44
C ILE A 73 -13.80 -9.11 -7.30
N LYS A 74 -13.71 -10.40 -7.65
CA LYS A 74 -13.74 -11.49 -6.68
C LYS A 74 -12.31 -11.80 -6.24
N TYR A 75 -12.08 -11.73 -4.93
CA TYR A 75 -10.80 -12.07 -4.34
C TYR A 75 -11.03 -12.91 -3.08
N TYR A 76 -10.11 -13.83 -2.80
CA TYR A 76 -10.17 -14.60 -1.55
C TYR A 76 -9.76 -13.72 -0.38
N ILE A 77 -10.66 -13.54 0.58
CA ILE A 77 -10.40 -12.84 1.83
C ILE A 77 -10.40 -13.91 2.93
N PRO A 78 -9.26 -14.15 3.60
CA PRO A 78 -9.17 -15.16 4.64
C PRO A 78 -9.99 -14.78 5.88
N GLN A 79 -10.16 -15.71 6.82
CA GLN A 79 -10.85 -15.41 8.07
C GLN A 79 -10.07 -14.40 8.92
N VAL A 80 -10.77 -13.65 9.79
CA VAL A 80 -10.18 -12.58 10.61
C VAL A 80 -8.95 -13.05 11.40
N LEU A 81 -9.01 -14.25 12.00
CA LEU A 81 -7.88 -14.84 12.73
C LEU A 81 -6.63 -15.04 11.86
N GLU A 82 -6.80 -15.40 10.59
CA GLU A 82 -5.69 -15.56 9.65
C GLU A 82 -5.17 -14.19 9.20
N GLN A 83 -6.06 -13.22 8.98
CA GLN A 83 -5.67 -11.83 8.67
C GLN A 83 -4.78 -11.23 9.77
N GLU A 84 -5.14 -11.45 11.05
CA GLU A 84 -4.35 -11.01 12.19
C GLU A 84 -2.98 -11.69 12.25
N LYS A 85 -2.92 -13.00 12.01
CA LYS A 85 -1.63 -13.74 11.95
C LYS A 85 -0.72 -13.20 10.85
N ILE A 86 -1.27 -12.98 9.64
CA ILE A 86 -0.52 -12.39 8.53
C ILE A 86 -0.02 -10.99 8.91
N GLY A 87 -0.90 -10.15 9.47
CA GLY A 87 -0.55 -8.80 9.91
C GLY A 87 0.57 -8.78 10.96
N ASN A 88 0.53 -9.69 11.93
CA ASN A 88 1.55 -9.81 12.97
C ASN A 88 2.92 -10.18 12.38
N VAL A 89 2.96 -11.16 11.47
CA VAL A 89 4.21 -11.58 10.80
C VAL A 89 4.80 -10.43 9.98
N LEU A 90 3.98 -9.72 9.21
CA LEU A 90 4.43 -8.57 8.42
C LEU A 90 4.94 -7.42 9.31
N SER A 91 4.25 -7.15 10.42
CA SER A 91 4.67 -6.12 11.39
C SER A 91 6.01 -6.46 12.04
N GLU A 92 6.24 -7.73 12.36
CA GLU A 92 7.51 -8.19 12.90
C GLU A 92 8.64 -8.08 11.88
N LEU A 93 8.36 -8.37 10.61
CA LEU A 93 9.30 -8.18 9.52
C LEU A 93 9.68 -6.71 9.36
N ASP A 94 8.70 -5.79 9.34
CA ASP A 94 8.95 -4.35 9.25
C ASP A 94 9.78 -3.82 10.44
N ARG A 95 9.49 -4.31 11.64
CA ARG A 95 10.29 -4.01 12.84
C ARG A 95 11.73 -4.49 12.66
N THR A 96 11.92 -5.70 12.14
CA THR A 96 13.24 -6.28 11.90
C THR A 96 14.02 -5.48 10.86
N ILE A 97 13.39 -5.08 9.75
CA ILE A 97 13.99 -4.22 8.72
C ILE A 97 14.42 -2.88 9.34
N THR A 98 13.54 -2.27 10.13
CA THR A 98 13.81 -0.99 10.82
C THR A 98 15.02 -1.08 11.76
N LEU A 99 15.15 -2.18 12.51
CA LEU A 99 16.30 -2.40 13.38
C LEU A 99 17.61 -2.55 12.58
N HIS A 100 17.57 -3.27 11.45
CA HIS A 100 18.73 -3.43 10.59
C HIS A 100 19.15 -2.11 9.92
N ASP A 101 18.21 -1.29 9.46
CA ASP A 101 18.50 0.03 8.88
C ASP A 101 19.14 0.97 9.92
N ARG A 102 18.64 0.96 11.17
CA ARG A 102 19.27 1.70 12.28
C ARG A 102 20.70 1.23 12.55
N LYS A 103 20.92 -0.08 12.60
CA LYS A 103 22.26 -0.67 12.77
C LYS A 103 23.20 -0.28 11.63
N LEU A 104 22.72 -0.33 10.38
CA LEU A 104 23.49 0.06 9.20
C LEU A 104 23.90 1.54 9.27
N LYS A 105 22.97 2.43 9.63
CA LYS A 105 23.24 3.87 9.80
C LYS A 105 24.28 4.12 10.89
N LEU A 106 24.17 3.43 12.02
CA LEU A 106 25.14 3.52 13.12
C LEU A 106 26.54 3.09 12.67
N LEU A 107 26.65 1.92 12.03
CA LEU A 107 27.93 1.40 11.54
C LEU A 107 28.58 2.32 10.50
N ARG A 108 27.79 2.92 9.60
CA ARG A 108 28.28 3.92 8.64
C ARG A 108 28.83 5.17 9.34
N SER A 109 28.14 5.64 10.38
CA SER A 109 28.60 6.78 11.19
C SER A 109 29.90 6.45 11.92
N MET A 110 29.97 5.29 12.58
CA MET A 110 31.17 4.83 13.28
C MET A 110 32.35 4.69 12.32
N LYS A 111 32.15 4.05 11.15
CA LYS A 111 33.20 3.92 10.13
C LYS A 111 33.74 5.29 9.72
N LYS A 112 32.86 6.27 9.47
CA LYS A 112 33.27 7.64 9.11
C LYS A 112 34.10 8.29 10.23
N ALA A 113 33.64 8.19 11.47
CA ALA A 113 34.34 8.76 12.62
C ALA A 113 35.71 8.11 12.85
N LEU A 114 35.82 6.79 12.71
CA LEU A 114 37.09 6.06 12.84
C LEU A 114 38.06 6.43 11.73
N LEU A 115 37.62 6.50 10.47
CA LEU A 115 38.49 6.93 9.36
C LEU A 115 38.98 8.36 9.53
N GLN A 116 38.12 9.29 10.00
CA GLN A 116 38.56 10.65 10.31
C GLN A 116 39.67 10.66 11.37
N LYS A 117 39.58 9.80 12.38
CA LYS A 117 40.62 9.66 13.42
C LYS A 117 41.90 8.96 12.95
N MET A 118 41.92 8.32 11.77
CA MET A 118 43.12 7.64 11.25
C MET A 118 44.04 8.54 10.42
N PHE A 119 43.53 9.66 9.91
CA PHE A 119 44.27 10.57 9.02
C PHE A 119 44.47 11.97 9.63
N ILE A 120 44.31 12.08 10.95
CA ILE A 120 44.69 13.21 11.82
C ILE A 120 45.77 12.66 12.76
#